data_AF-A0A3D4EY43-F1
#
_entry.id   AF-A0A3D4EY43-F1
#
_cell.length_a   1.000
_cell.length_b   1.000
_cell.length_c   1.000
_cell.angle_alpha   90.00
_cell.angle_beta   90.00
_cell.angle_gamma   90.00
#
_symmetry.space_group_name_H-M   'P 1'
#
loop_
_entity.id
_entity.type
_entity.pdbx_description
1 polymer ?
#
loop_
_entity_poly.entity_id
_entity_poly.type
_entity_poly.pdbx_seq_one_letter_code
_entity_poly.pdbx_strand_id
1 'polypeptide(L)'
;KKALDEKDPFTKLGALISLARLGNEKIQGALVESLLTFDYKSLSQQERFDLLRAYGLTFVRIGAPIEKQRVQVIAQLDPHFPGDSASENIELSNVLAYLQAPDMIARSVDLITNTLTQEEQIAIAKNIRFVLEGWTDDSEKKLFIWFTRAAGYKGGASFSKFINEIKKDHLARLSTKQKKVLASIINAKPVTKHPLSSNRHLKFVKNWQMKDLTPLLGSGLEGNRDFKNGREMFATATCYACHRFNEEGGGIGPDLTSAGGKFSPHDLLESIIEPSNEISDQYGSITFTLKNGKQVIGRIANLKGDDYRIITDLMAPSAMTIIKTSDIKSSEPTKFSMMPPGLLNMLEDDDILDLLAYILSKGNENDPLFQK
;
A
#
# COMPACT_ATOMS: atom_id res chain seq x y z
N LYS A 1 24.65 23.88 -16.47
CA LYS A 1 25.40 24.83 -15.60
C LYS A 1 24.47 25.42 -14.56
N LYS A 2 23.55 26.37 -14.89
CA LYS A 2 22.58 26.92 -13.91
C LYS A 2 21.92 25.90 -12.96
N ALA A 3 21.40 24.78 -13.47
CA ALA A 3 20.78 23.74 -12.64
C ALA A 3 21.76 22.98 -11.70
N LEU A 4 23.04 22.88 -12.06
CA LEU A 4 24.07 22.24 -11.22
C LEU A 4 24.58 23.21 -10.14
N ASP A 5 24.53 24.52 -10.44
CA ASP A 5 25.03 25.60 -9.58
C ASP A 5 23.97 26.14 -8.60
N GLU A 6 22.73 25.62 -8.65
CA GLU A 6 21.64 25.99 -7.74
C GLU A 6 21.97 25.58 -6.30
N LYS A 7 21.53 26.38 -5.32
CA LYS A 7 21.81 26.20 -3.89
C LYS A 7 20.59 25.78 -3.09
N ASP A 8 19.39 26.22 -3.47
CA ASP A 8 18.16 25.81 -2.81
C ASP A 8 17.89 24.31 -3.09
N PRO A 9 17.81 23.43 -2.08
CA PRO A 9 17.71 21.99 -2.30
C PRO A 9 16.49 21.58 -3.15
N PHE A 10 15.31 22.12 -2.83
CA PHE A 10 14.08 21.86 -3.56
C PHE A 10 14.19 22.27 -5.04
N THR A 11 14.63 23.50 -5.31
CA THR A 11 14.80 24.03 -6.67
C THR A 11 15.86 23.25 -7.45
N LYS A 12 16.98 22.92 -6.78
CA LYS A 12 18.06 22.13 -7.36
C LYS A 12 17.56 20.76 -7.77
N LEU A 13 16.88 20.02 -6.89
CA LEU A 13 16.34 18.69 -7.18
C LEU A 13 15.35 18.72 -8.36
N GLY A 14 14.43 19.69 -8.39
CA GLY A 14 13.52 19.87 -9.53
C GLY A 14 14.26 20.14 -10.85
N ALA A 15 15.34 20.92 -10.82
CA ALA A 15 16.18 21.17 -11.98
C ALA A 15 16.99 19.93 -12.41
N LEU A 16 17.51 19.15 -11.46
CA LEU A 16 18.23 17.89 -11.74
C LEU A 16 17.30 16.82 -12.31
N ILE A 17 16.06 16.71 -11.84
CA ILE A 17 15.02 15.85 -12.44
C ILE A 17 14.77 16.25 -13.89
N SER A 18 14.69 17.54 -14.17
CA SER A 18 14.48 18.06 -15.54
C SER A 18 15.67 17.74 -16.44
N LEU A 19 16.90 17.87 -15.93
CA LEU A 19 18.12 17.45 -16.62
C LEU A 19 18.15 15.94 -16.84
N ALA A 20 17.75 15.11 -15.88
CA ALA A 20 17.68 13.66 -16.04
C ALA A 20 16.71 13.25 -17.16
N ARG A 21 15.66 14.04 -17.42
CA ARG A 21 14.66 13.77 -18.47
C ARG A 21 15.12 14.16 -19.87
N LEU A 22 15.86 15.25 -20.00
CA LEU A 22 16.26 15.87 -21.28
C LEU A 22 17.74 15.67 -21.63
N GLY A 23 18.52 15.18 -20.68
CA GLY A 23 19.95 14.98 -20.78
C GLY A 23 20.35 13.79 -21.65
N ASN A 24 21.67 13.62 -21.76
CA ASN A 24 22.31 12.49 -22.43
C ASN A 24 23.53 12.04 -21.62
N GLU A 25 24.20 10.98 -22.08
CA GLU A 25 25.33 10.34 -21.40
C GLU A 25 26.44 11.31 -20.98
N LYS A 26 26.65 12.42 -21.72
CA LYS A 26 27.69 13.41 -21.42
C LYS A 26 27.46 14.16 -20.12
N ILE A 27 26.21 14.29 -19.67
CA ILE A 27 25.88 15.00 -18.42
C ILE A 27 25.68 14.06 -17.23
N GLN A 28 25.68 12.75 -17.45
CA GLN A 28 25.34 11.77 -16.44
C GLN A 28 26.28 11.83 -15.23
N GLY A 29 27.59 11.83 -15.48
CA GLY A 29 28.58 11.89 -14.41
C GLY A 29 28.41 13.13 -13.53
N ALA A 30 28.26 14.31 -14.15
CA ALA A 30 28.05 15.57 -13.44
C ALA A 30 26.70 15.62 -12.70
N LEU A 31 25.67 14.96 -13.24
CA LEU A 31 24.37 14.85 -12.61
C LEU A 31 24.46 13.99 -11.34
N VAL A 32 25.11 12.83 -11.42
CA VAL A 32 25.34 11.95 -10.25
C VAL A 32 26.20 12.63 -9.20
N GLU A 33 27.28 13.32 -9.61
CA GLU A 33 28.11 14.13 -8.70
C GLU A 33 27.30 15.21 -7.97
N SER A 34 26.39 15.89 -8.67
CA SER A 34 25.51 16.89 -8.07
C SER A 34 24.55 16.25 -7.05
N LEU A 35 23.95 15.10 -7.36
CA LEU A 35 23.06 14.39 -6.44
C LEU A 35 23.79 13.85 -5.19
N LEU A 36 25.06 13.48 -5.32
CA LEU A 36 25.90 13.06 -4.20
C LEU A 36 26.22 14.20 -3.22
N THR A 37 25.96 15.47 -3.57
CA THR A 37 26.20 16.61 -2.66
C THR A 37 25.12 16.77 -1.58
N PHE A 38 23.98 16.10 -1.72
CA PHE A 38 22.89 16.20 -0.74
C PHE A 38 23.14 15.28 0.46
N ASP A 39 22.91 15.78 1.67
CA ASP A 39 22.83 14.95 2.87
C ASP A 39 21.40 14.42 3.02
N TYR A 40 21.20 13.12 2.75
CA TYR A 40 19.89 12.48 2.73
C TYR A 40 19.10 12.69 4.03
N LYS A 41 19.77 12.66 5.18
CA LYS A 41 19.13 12.80 6.50
C LYS A 41 18.61 14.21 6.76
N SER A 42 19.22 15.22 6.14
CA SER A 42 18.84 16.63 6.30
C SER A 42 17.65 17.05 5.45
N LEU A 43 17.26 16.23 4.47
CA LEU A 43 16.20 16.55 3.53
C LEU A 43 14.81 16.35 4.14
N SER A 44 13.87 17.22 3.75
CA SER A 44 12.45 16.96 3.97
C SER A 44 12.02 15.68 3.23
N GLN A 45 10.89 15.09 3.64
CA GLN A 45 10.36 13.89 2.99
C GLN A 45 10.17 14.06 1.48
N GLN A 46 9.63 15.20 1.04
CA GLN A 46 9.44 15.50 -0.38
C GLN A 46 10.78 15.58 -1.12
N GLU A 47 11.79 16.22 -0.54
CA GLU A 47 13.13 16.32 -1.14
C GLU A 47 13.84 14.97 -1.19
N ARG A 48 13.64 14.09 -0.20
CA ARG A 48 14.12 12.69 -0.26
C ARG A 48 13.51 11.97 -1.47
N PHE A 49 12.20 12.10 -1.71
CA PHE A 49 11.56 11.52 -2.89
C PHE A 49 12.07 12.12 -4.19
N ASP A 50 12.29 13.44 -4.25
CA ASP A 50 12.83 14.09 -5.44
C ASP A 50 14.28 13.66 -5.73
N LEU A 51 15.10 13.46 -4.70
CA LEU A 51 16.45 12.90 -4.81
C LEU A 51 16.43 11.48 -5.37
N LEU A 52 15.64 10.57 -4.79
CA LEU A 52 15.48 9.20 -5.28
C LEU A 52 14.94 9.18 -6.71
N ARG A 53 13.99 10.06 -7.03
CA ARG A 53 13.44 10.20 -8.38
C ARG A 53 14.49 10.68 -9.38
N ALA A 54 15.33 11.63 -8.99
CA ALA A 54 16.43 12.13 -9.82
C ALA A 54 17.46 11.02 -10.11
N TYR A 55 17.85 10.23 -9.10
CA TYR A 55 18.69 9.05 -9.30
C TYR A 55 18.05 8.03 -10.25
N GLY A 56 16.81 7.62 -9.97
CA GLY A 56 16.10 6.63 -10.78
C GLY A 56 15.94 7.07 -12.24
N LEU A 57 15.61 8.35 -12.49
CA LEU A 57 15.53 8.88 -13.86
C LEU A 57 16.89 8.90 -14.54
N THR A 58 17.94 9.33 -13.85
CA THR A 58 19.31 9.37 -14.39
C THR A 58 19.73 7.99 -14.87
N PHE A 59 19.53 6.97 -14.03
CA PHE A 59 19.96 5.62 -14.30
C PHE A 59 19.13 4.92 -15.40
N VAL A 60 17.81 5.09 -15.40
CA VAL A 60 16.94 4.43 -16.37
C VAL A 60 16.96 5.11 -17.73
N ARG A 61 17.10 6.45 -17.80
CA ARG A 61 17.07 7.18 -19.07
C ARG A 61 18.43 7.40 -19.69
N ILE A 62 19.45 7.68 -18.88
CA ILE A 62 20.76 8.09 -19.36
C ILE A 62 21.76 6.94 -19.27
N GLY A 63 21.73 6.16 -18.19
CA GLY A 63 22.54 4.94 -18.04
C GLY A 63 23.18 4.80 -16.67
N ALA A 64 23.83 3.65 -16.45
CA ALA A 64 24.41 3.28 -15.16
C ALA A 64 25.63 4.15 -14.78
N PRO A 65 25.78 4.54 -13.50
CA PRO A 65 26.94 5.32 -13.05
C PRO A 65 28.22 4.47 -13.14
N ILE A 66 29.37 5.14 -13.19
CA ILE A 66 30.66 4.44 -13.09
C ILE A 66 30.81 3.78 -11.71
N GLU A 67 31.66 2.76 -11.61
CA GLU A 67 31.94 2.00 -10.38
C GLU A 67 32.08 2.88 -9.13
N LYS A 68 32.95 3.89 -9.20
CA LYS A 68 33.21 4.82 -8.11
C LYS A 68 31.94 5.52 -7.63
N GLN A 69 31.16 6.05 -8.57
CA GLN A 69 29.91 6.73 -8.28
C GLN A 69 28.85 5.75 -7.76
N ARG A 70 28.78 4.53 -8.30
CA ARG A 70 27.87 3.49 -7.81
C ARG A 70 28.07 3.25 -6.32
N VAL A 71 29.32 3.03 -5.91
CA VAL A 71 29.68 2.81 -4.50
C VAL A 71 29.30 4.02 -3.62
N GLN A 72 29.52 5.24 -4.11
CA GLN A 72 29.15 6.46 -3.37
C GLN A 72 27.64 6.62 -3.21
N VAL A 73 26.85 6.33 -4.26
CA VAL A 73 25.39 6.42 -4.19
C VAL A 73 24.83 5.35 -3.25
N ILE A 74 25.36 4.12 -3.29
CA ILE A 74 24.99 3.07 -2.33
C ILE A 74 25.31 3.55 -0.90
N ALA A 75 26.51 4.09 -0.65
CA ALA A 75 26.89 4.57 0.68
C ALA A 75 26.01 5.72 1.19
N GLN A 76 25.47 6.55 0.30
CA GLN A 76 24.55 7.63 0.64
C GLN A 76 23.13 7.11 0.99
N LEU A 77 22.64 6.09 0.28
CA LEU A 77 21.22 5.68 0.36
C LEU A 77 20.98 4.43 1.21
N ASP A 78 21.88 3.45 1.17
CA ASP A 78 21.71 2.15 1.82
C ASP A 78 21.52 2.20 3.35
N PRO A 79 22.18 3.12 4.10
CA PRO A 79 21.93 3.28 5.54
C PRO A 79 20.50 3.71 5.89
N HIS A 80 19.74 4.23 4.92
CA HIS A 80 18.37 4.68 5.10
C HIS A 80 17.32 3.66 4.66
N PHE A 81 17.72 2.45 4.26
CA PHE A 81 16.81 1.38 3.88
C PHE A 81 16.76 0.26 4.94
N PRO A 82 15.57 -0.12 5.46
CA PRO A 82 14.25 0.48 5.23
C PRO A 82 14.15 1.92 5.78
N GLY A 83 13.37 2.75 5.10
CA GLY A 83 13.05 4.12 5.51
C GLY A 83 11.82 4.19 6.41
N ASP A 84 11.29 5.39 6.57
CA ASP A 84 10.24 5.69 7.57
C ASP A 84 8.84 5.29 7.08
N SER A 85 8.65 5.20 5.76
CA SER A 85 7.35 4.93 5.14
C SER A 85 7.41 3.89 4.02
N ALA A 86 6.27 3.29 3.69
CA ALA A 86 6.14 2.34 2.59
C ALA A 86 6.58 2.95 1.25
N SER A 87 6.19 4.19 0.96
CA SER A 87 6.58 4.91 -0.25
C SER A 87 8.10 5.12 -0.32
N GLU A 88 8.73 5.45 0.80
CA GLU A 88 10.19 5.60 0.88
C GLU A 88 10.90 4.26 0.67
N ASN A 89 10.42 3.17 1.28
CA ASN A 89 10.94 1.82 1.06
C ASN A 89 10.88 1.42 -0.42
N ILE A 90 9.80 1.76 -1.11
CA ILE A 90 9.62 1.45 -2.53
C ILE A 90 10.66 2.21 -3.37
N GLU A 91 10.83 3.51 -3.15
CA GLU A 91 11.75 4.31 -3.95
C GLU A 91 13.22 4.00 -3.63
N LEU A 92 13.58 3.80 -2.35
CA LEU A 92 14.93 3.36 -1.95
C LEU A 92 15.28 2.01 -2.58
N SER A 93 14.40 1.02 -2.43
CA SER A 93 14.64 -0.32 -2.98
C SER A 93 14.72 -0.32 -4.51
N ASN A 94 14.02 0.58 -5.20
CA ASN A 94 14.10 0.73 -6.65
C ASN A 94 15.52 1.17 -7.08
N VAL A 95 16.07 2.21 -6.42
CA VAL A 95 17.40 2.72 -6.75
C VAL A 95 18.50 1.74 -6.31
N LEU A 96 18.43 1.21 -5.09
CA LEU A 96 19.41 0.25 -4.57
C LEU A 96 19.44 -1.06 -5.38
N ALA A 97 18.28 -1.55 -5.83
CA ALA A 97 18.21 -2.74 -6.68
C ALA A 97 18.87 -2.50 -8.05
N TYR A 98 18.66 -1.33 -8.65
CA TYR A 98 19.35 -0.97 -9.89
C TYR A 98 20.88 -0.99 -9.70
N LEU A 99 21.36 -0.49 -8.55
CA LEU A 99 22.78 -0.41 -8.24
C LEU A 99 23.38 -1.71 -7.68
N GLN A 100 22.59 -2.78 -7.55
CA GLN A 100 23.04 -4.07 -7.00
C GLN A 100 23.64 -3.92 -5.59
N ALA A 101 22.98 -3.17 -4.70
CA ALA A 101 23.46 -2.99 -3.33
C ALA A 101 23.58 -4.37 -2.61
N PRO A 102 24.74 -4.69 -2.00
CA PRO A 102 25.08 -6.06 -1.61
C PRO A 102 24.19 -6.64 -0.49
N ASP A 103 23.80 -5.81 0.48
CA ASP A 103 23.09 -6.26 1.69
C ASP A 103 21.58 -5.91 1.68
N MET A 104 21.03 -5.58 0.51
CA MET A 104 19.63 -5.14 0.43
C MET A 104 18.62 -6.29 0.46
N ILE A 105 19.02 -7.51 0.03
CA ILE A 105 18.08 -8.62 -0.21
C ILE A 105 17.43 -9.08 1.09
N ALA A 106 18.21 -9.26 2.16
CA ALA A 106 17.67 -9.69 3.45
C ALA A 106 16.61 -8.71 3.98
N ARG A 107 16.90 -7.40 3.95
CA ARG A 107 15.97 -6.33 4.35
C ARG A 107 14.74 -6.26 3.43
N SER A 108 14.93 -6.40 2.13
CA SER A 108 13.84 -6.38 1.14
C SER A 108 12.89 -7.56 1.33
N VAL A 109 13.41 -8.77 1.55
CA VAL A 109 12.59 -9.96 1.78
C VAL A 109 11.86 -9.88 3.13
N ASP A 110 12.50 -9.28 4.16
CA ASP A 110 11.82 -9.00 5.42
C ASP A 110 10.60 -8.08 5.21
N LEU A 111 10.78 -6.98 4.47
CA LEU A 111 9.67 -6.09 4.09
C LEU A 111 8.57 -6.85 3.31
N ILE A 112 8.94 -7.64 2.30
CA ILE A 112 7.96 -8.43 1.51
C ILE A 112 7.14 -9.37 2.38
N THR A 113 7.74 -9.96 3.42
CA THR A 113 7.07 -10.97 4.24
C THR A 113 6.26 -10.37 5.39
N ASN A 114 6.74 -9.26 5.97
CA ASN A 114 6.25 -8.72 7.24
C ASN A 114 5.48 -7.40 7.14
N THR A 115 5.55 -6.66 6.02
CA THR A 115 4.76 -5.43 5.89
C THR A 115 3.27 -5.74 5.73
N LEU A 116 2.42 -4.80 6.12
CA LEU A 116 0.98 -5.01 6.22
C LEU A 116 0.27 -5.05 4.86
N THR A 117 0.74 -4.26 3.89
CA THR A 117 0.02 -4.01 2.64
C THR A 117 0.63 -4.75 1.47
N GLN A 118 -0.23 -5.36 0.64
CA GLN A 118 0.21 -6.08 -0.55
C GLN A 118 0.94 -5.17 -1.55
N GLU A 119 0.61 -3.87 -1.62
CA GLU A 119 1.18 -2.90 -2.54
C GLU A 119 2.69 -2.76 -2.31
N GLU A 120 3.08 -2.47 -1.06
CA GLU A 120 4.49 -2.42 -0.66
C GLU A 120 5.18 -3.75 -0.94
N GLN A 121 4.62 -4.88 -0.50
CA GLN A 121 5.22 -6.20 -0.72
C GLN A 121 5.47 -6.48 -2.21
N ILE A 122 4.48 -6.20 -3.07
CA ILE A 122 4.59 -6.40 -4.52
C ILE A 122 5.61 -5.44 -5.13
N ALA A 123 5.61 -4.17 -4.72
CA ALA A 123 6.53 -3.17 -5.24
C ALA A 123 7.98 -3.51 -4.90
N ILE A 124 8.28 -3.91 -3.65
CA ILE A 124 9.61 -4.36 -3.25
C ILE A 124 9.99 -5.64 -4.02
N ALA A 125 9.10 -6.65 -4.08
CA ALA A 125 9.36 -7.89 -4.82
C ALA A 125 9.64 -7.64 -6.31
N LYS A 126 8.94 -6.66 -6.91
CA LYS A 126 9.17 -6.18 -8.27
C LYS A 126 10.53 -5.52 -8.40
N ASN A 127 10.91 -4.64 -7.48
CA ASN A 127 12.16 -3.88 -7.57
C ASN A 127 13.39 -4.80 -7.49
N ILE A 128 13.38 -5.80 -6.61
CA ILE A 128 14.54 -6.69 -6.41
C ILE A 128 14.66 -7.83 -7.44
N ARG A 129 13.75 -7.93 -8.43
CA ARG A 129 13.67 -9.08 -9.34
C ARG A 129 14.87 -9.30 -10.26
N PHE A 130 15.70 -8.27 -10.42
CA PHE A 130 16.93 -8.32 -11.22
C PHE A 130 18.20 -8.10 -10.39
N VAL A 131 18.10 -8.17 -9.07
CA VAL A 131 19.29 -8.18 -8.20
C VAL A 131 19.94 -9.56 -8.27
N LEU A 132 21.21 -9.61 -8.62
CA LEU A 132 21.94 -10.83 -8.93
C LEU A 132 22.57 -11.50 -7.71
N GLU A 133 23.02 -10.68 -6.74
CA GLU A 133 23.79 -11.12 -5.57
C GLU A 133 23.03 -10.87 -4.26
N GLY A 134 23.58 -11.31 -3.12
CA GLY A 134 22.97 -11.12 -1.79
C GLY A 134 21.87 -12.12 -1.42
N TRP A 135 21.51 -13.04 -2.33
CA TRP A 135 20.50 -14.07 -2.09
C TRP A 135 21.04 -15.25 -1.27
N THR A 136 20.29 -15.62 -0.25
CA THR A 136 20.50 -16.81 0.59
C THR A 136 19.36 -17.81 0.43
N ASP A 137 19.59 -19.09 0.74
CA ASP A 137 18.55 -20.12 0.71
C ASP A 137 17.31 -19.74 1.55
N ASP A 138 17.50 -19.06 2.69
CA ASP A 138 16.42 -18.55 3.52
C ASP A 138 15.62 -17.44 2.82
N SER A 139 16.31 -16.45 2.24
CA SER A 139 15.66 -15.35 1.53
C SER A 139 14.86 -15.83 0.31
N GLU A 140 15.39 -16.80 -0.44
CA GLU A 140 14.69 -17.43 -1.56
C GLU A 140 13.44 -18.16 -1.08
N LYS A 141 13.59 -18.97 -0.02
CA LYS A 141 12.47 -19.71 0.57
C LYS A 141 11.35 -18.77 1.01
N LYS A 142 11.68 -17.71 1.74
CA LYS A 142 10.73 -16.69 2.21
C LYS A 142 10.01 -16.02 1.04
N LEU A 143 10.73 -15.62 0.00
CA LEU A 143 10.15 -15.00 -1.20
C LEU A 143 9.18 -15.94 -1.93
N PHE A 144 9.55 -17.21 -2.14
CA PHE A 144 8.66 -18.14 -2.85
C PHE A 144 7.46 -18.58 -2.02
N ILE A 145 7.58 -18.63 -0.68
CA ILE A 145 6.42 -18.76 0.21
C ILE A 145 5.50 -17.55 0.05
N TRP A 146 6.07 -16.34 0.00
CA TRP A 146 5.31 -15.13 -0.26
C TRP A 146 4.59 -15.16 -1.61
N PHE A 147 5.22 -15.63 -2.70
CA PHE A 147 4.53 -15.74 -3.99
C PHE A 147 3.29 -16.66 -3.94
N THR A 148 3.34 -17.73 -3.14
CA THR A 148 2.18 -18.60 -2.92
C THR A 148 1.06 -17.86 -2.20
N ARG A 149 1.39 -16.98 -1.24
CA ARG A 149 0.44 -16.07 -0.58
C ARG A 149 -0.09 -15.00 -1.55
N ALA A 150 0.80 -14.36 -2.32
CA ALA A 150 0.51 -13.30 -3.27
C ALA A 150 -0.38 -13.74 -4.43
N ALA A 151 -0.35 -15.02 -4.79
CA ALA A 151 -1.31 -15.60 -5.74
C ALA A 151 -2.77 -15.53 -5.26
N GLY A 152 -3.01 -15.37 -3.96
CA GLY A 152 -4.34 -15.12 -3.37
C GLY A 152 -4.73 -13.65 -3.28
N TYR A 153 -3.85 -12.73 -3.63
CA TYR A 153 -4.09 -11.28 -3.53
C TYR A 153 -5.12 -10.82 -4.57
N LYS A 154 -5.74 -9.67 -4.28
CA LYS A 154 -6.79 -9.10 -5.12
C LYS A 154 -6.25 -7.88 -5.86
N GLY A 155 -6.65 -7.75 -7.12
CA GLY A 155 -6.33 -6.60 -7.96
C GLY A 155 -7.12 -6.63 -9.26
N GLY A 156 -6.83 -5.67 -10.15
CA GLY A 156 -7.50 -5.55 -11.45
C GLY A 156 -7.30 -6.76 -12.37
N ALA A 157 -7.94 -6.76 -13.54
CA ALA A 157 -7.98 -7.90 -14.46
C ALA A 157 -6.59 -8.45 -14.88
N SER A 158 -5.54 -7.64 -14.82
CA SER A 158 -4.16 -8.02 -15.17
C SER A 158 -3.31 -8.40 -13.95
N PHE A 159 -3.84 -8.31 -12.73
CA PHE A 159 -3.06 -8.45 -11.50
C PHE A 159 -2.30 -9.78 -11.42
N SER A 160 -2.98 -10.90 -11.63
CA SER A 160 -2.35 -12.22 -11.59
C SER A 160 -1.25 -12.38 -12.63
N LYS A 161 -1.39 -11.74 -13.80
CA LYS A 161 -0.35 -11.73 -14.83
C LYS A 161 0.90 -11.00 -14.34
N PHE A 162 0.75 -9.84 -13.71
CA PHE A 162 1.88 -9.10 -13.15
C PHE A 162 2.62 -9.90 -12.07
N ILE A 163 1.90 -10.51 -11.13
CA ILE A 163 2.52 -11.36 -10.09
C ILE A 163 3.28 -12.54 -10.70
N ASN A 164 2.70 -13.18 -11.72
CA ASN A 164 3.34 -14.29 -12.41
C ASN A 164 4.60 -13.87 -13.19
N GLU A 165 4.61 -12.69 -13.83
CA GLU A 165 5.83 -12.19 -14.50
C GLU A 165 6.92 -11.85 -13.48
N ILE A 166 6.60 -11.23 -12.33
CA ILE A 166 7.59 -10.98 -11.27
C ILE A 166 8.15 -12.31 -10.75
N LYS A 167 7.28 -13.31 -10.50
CA LYS A 167 7.72 -14.66 -10.08
C LYS A 167 8.65 -15.30 -11.11
N LYS A 168 8.34 -15.15 -12.40
CA LYS A 168 9.12 -15.69 -13.50
C LYS A 168 10.52 -15.06 -13.58
N ASP A 169 10.63 -13.74 -13.37
CA ASP A 169 11.92 -13.04 -13.31
C ASP A 169 12.80 -13.60 -12.17
N HIS A 170 12.23 -13.79 -10.98
CA HIS A 170 12.94 -14.43 -9.86
C HIS A 170 13.33 -15.89 -10.14
N LEU A 171 12.44 -16.66 -10.77
CA LEU A 171 12.74 -18.04 -11.20
C LEU A 171 13.86 -18.09 -12.26
N ALA A 172 14.00 -17.08 -13.10
CA ALA A 172 15.04 -17.04 -14.13
C ALA A 172 16.45 -16.99 -13.52
N ARG A 173 16.58 -16.37 -12.34
CA ARG A 173 17.86 -16.26 -11.60
C ARG A 173 18.29 -17.56 -10.92
N LEU A 174 17.34 -18.42 -10.54
CA LEU A 174 17.66 -19.67 -9.85
C LEU A 174 18.33 -20.71 -10.76
N SER A 175 19.37 -21.34 -10.22
CA SER A 175 19.99 -22.54 -10.83
C SER A 175 19.03 -23.73 -10.85
N THR A 176 19.31 -24.71 -11.74
CA THR A 176 18.56 -25.97 -11.80
C THR A 176 18.53 -26.72 -10.46
N LYS A 177 19.61 -26.65 -9.68
CA LYS A 177 19.70 -27.27 -8.35
C LYS A 177 18.75 -26.57 -7.36
N GLN A 178 18.76 -25.25 -7.30
CA GLN A 178 17.87 -24.47 -6.42
C GLN A 178 16.40 -24.68 -6.78
N LYS A 179 16.06 -24.70 -8.07
CA LYS A 179 14.70 -25.00 -8.54
C LYS A 179 14.20 -26.36 -8.06
N LYS A 180 15.07 -27.38 -8.04
CA LYS A 180 14.72 -28.71 -7.51
C LYS A 180 14.48 -28.68 -6.00
N VAL A 181 15.33 -27.99 -5.23
CA VAL A 181 15.19 -27.86 -3.77
C VAL A 181 13.90 -27.12 -3.40
N LEU A 182 13.58 -26.05 -4.11
CA LEU A 182 12.41 -25.20 -3.86
C LEU A 182 11.15 -25.70 -4.57
N ALA A 183 11.18 -26.83 -5.28
CA ALA A 183 10.08 -27.28 -6.14
C ALA A 183 8.75 -27.44 -5.40
N SER A 184 8.76 -27.92 -4.17
CA SER A 184 7.55 -28.05 -3.34
C SER A 184 6.93 -26.70 -2.99
N ILE A 185 7.74 -25.65 -2.83
CA ILE A 185 7.30 -24.29 -2.51
C ILE A 185 6.84 -23.57 -3.78
N ILE A 186 7.63 -23.66 -4.85
CA ILE A 186 7.35 -23.01 -6.14
C ILE A 186 6.00 -23.48 -6.72
N ASN A 187 5.69 -24.77 -6.56
CA ASN A 187 4.48 -25.40 -7.08
C ASN A 187 3.35 -25.52 -6.04
N ALA A 188 3.53 -24.95 -4.84
CA ALA A 188 2.50 -24.97 -3.81
C ALA A 188 1.24 -24.26 -4.31
N LYS A 189 0.07 -24.82 -3.98
CA LYS A 189 -1.21 -24.15 -4.26
C LYS A 189 -1.37 -22.95 -3.34
N PRO A 190 -1.96 -21.85 -3.82
CA PRO A 190 -2.22 -20.68 -2.99
C PRO A 190 -3.09 -21.08 -1.79
N VAL A 191 -2.63 -20.75 -0.59
CA VAL A 191 -3.52 -20.72 0.57
C VAL A 191 -4.26 -19.40 0.48
N THR A 192 -5.58 -19.44 0.31
CA THR A 192 -6.42 -18.25 0.30
C THR A 192 -6.48 -17.66 1.72
N LYS A 193 -5.43 -16.96 2.13
CA LYS A 193 -5.44 -16.05 3.28
C LYS A 193 -5.36 -14.63 2.74
N HIS A 194 -6.25 -13.77 3.22
CA HIS A 194 -6.26 -12.36 2.83
C HIS A 194 -4.93 -11.69 3.26
N PRO A 195 -4.26 -10.91 2.39
CA PRO A 195 -2.96 -10.27 2.67
C PRO A 195 -2.93 -9.39 3.92
N LEU A 196 -4.07 -8.83 4.29
CA LEU A 196 -4.21 -7.78 5.31
C LEU A 196 -4.31 -8.32 6.74
N SER A 197 -3.93 -9.57 6.98
CA SER A 197 -3.88 -10.11 8.35
C SER A 197 -2.68 -9.49 9.06
N SER A 198 -2.93 -8.60 10.03
CA SER A 198 -1.91 -8.32 11.05
C SER A 198 -1.48 -9.64 11.70
N ASN A 199 -0.20 -9.72 12.07
CA ASN A 199 0.33 -10.84 12.86
C ASN A 199 0.01 -10.68 14.36
N ARG A 200 -0.55 -9.53 14.79
CA ARG A 200 -0.98 -9.28 16.16
C ARG A 200 -2.23 -10.14 16.45
N HIS A 201 -2.09 -11.10 17.35
CA HIS A 201 -3.22 -11.88 17.87
C HIS A 201 -4.08 -11.01 18.77
N LEU A 202 -5.04 -10.28 18.19
CA LEU A 202 -5.99 -9.53 18.98
C LEU A 202 -7.01 -10.45 19.66
N LYS A 203 -7.42 -10.04 20.87
CA LYS A 203 -8.52 -10.65 21.62
C LYS A 203 -9.71 -9.73 21.55
N PHE A 204 -10.91 -10.30 21.71
CA PHE A 204 -12.09 -9.47 21.92
C PHE A 204 -11.91 -8.61 23.17
N VAL A 205 -12.10 -7.30 23.02
CA VAL A 205 -12.02 -6.31 24.10
C VAL A 205 -13.44 -5.99 24.58
N LYS A 206 -14.24 -5.35 23.72
CA LYS A 206 -15.59 -4.88 24.04
C LYS A 206 -16.38 -4.59 22.77
N ASN A 207 -17.71 -4.67 22.83
CA ASN A 207 -18.55 -4.07 21.79
C ASN A 207 -18.69 -2.56 22.05
N TRP A 208 -17.79 -1.78 21.44
CA TRP A 208 -17.71 -0.33 21.65
C TRP A 208 -18.97 0.39 21.20
N GLN A 209 -19.38 1.41 21.94
CA GLN A 209 -20.49 2.30 21.60
C GLN A 209 -20.00 3.75 21.63
N MET A 210 -20.71 4.66 20.96
CA MET A 210 -20.34 6.09 20.93
C MET A 210 -20.06 6.65 22.32
N LYS A 211 -20.97 6.42 23.28
CA LYS A 211 -20.82 6.87 24.68
C LYS A 211 -19.55 6.41 25.39
N ASP A 212 -18.94 5.31 24.96
CA ASP A 212 -17.73 4.77 25.56
C ASP A 212 -16.49 5.54 25.10
N LEU A 213 -16.48 5.99 23.85
CA LEU A 213 -15.30 6.54 23.17
C LEU A 213 -15.38 8.06 22.96
N THR A 214 -16.58 8.66 22.89
CA THR A 214 -16.77 10.11 22.80
C THR A 214 -16.00 10.89 23.88
N PRO A 215 -15.95 10.46 25.16
CA PRO A 215 -15.15 11.16 26.18
C PRO A 215 -13.65 11.14 25.90
N LEU A 216 -13.14 10.14 25.17
CA LEU A 216 -11.73 9.98 24.85
C LEU A 216 -11.29 10.87 23.68
N LEU A 217 -12.21 11.28 22.80
CA LEU A 217 -11.88 12.05 21.59
C LEU A 217 -11.31 13.45 21.87
N GLY A 218 -11.64 14.04 23.03
CA GLY A 218 -11.11 15.34 23.44
C GLY A 218 -9.62 15.25 23.78
N SER A 219 -9.32 14.82 25.00
CA SER A 219 -7.93 14.74 25.49
C SER A 219 -7.08 13.67 24.80
N GLY A 220 -7.70 12.62 24.25
CA GLY A 220 -7.00 11.49 23.64
C GLY A 220 -6.45 11.78 22.24
N LEU A 221 -6.80 12.91 21.63
CA LEU A 221 -6.31 13.34 20.31
C LEU A 221 -5.56 14.68 20.36
N GLU A 222 -5.01 15.05 21.52
CA GLU A 222 -4.24 16.31 21.68
C GLU A 222 -2.75 16.18 21.28
N GLY A 223 -2.29 14.97 20.93
CA GLY A 223 -0.90 14.69 20.57
C GLY A 223 -0.41 13.34 21.11
N ASN A 224 0.88 13.06 20.89
CA ASN A 224 1.61 11.89 21.38
C ASN A 224 0.93 10.54 21.05
N ARG A 225 0.22 10.47 19.91
CA ARG A 225 -0.32 9.24 19.33
C ARG A 225 0.79 8.48 18.59
N ASP A 226 0.61 7.19 18.38
CA ASP A 226 1.57 6.36 17.63
C ASP A 226 1.11 6.15 16.18
N PHE A 227 1.82 6.79 15.24
CA PHE A 227 1.54 6.68 13.81
C PHE A 227 1.59 5.24 13.30
N LYS A 228 2.61 4.48 13.74
CA LYS A 228 2.84 3.11 13.28
C LYS A 228 1.77 2.19 13.82
N ASN A 229 1.40 2.35 15.08
CA ASN A 229 0.28 1.61 15.68
C ASN A 229 -1.03 1.94 14.96
N GLY A 230 -1.31 3.22 14.71
CA GLY A 230 -2.53 3.63 14.00
C GLY A 230 -2.66 3.03 12.60
N ARG A 231 -1.56 3.02 11.82
CA ARG A 231 -1.50 2.33 10.53
C ARG A 231 -1.74 0.83 10.67
N GLU A 232 -1.18 0.20 11.70
CA GLU A 232 -1.40 -1.22 11.99
C GLU A 232 -2.86 -1.51 12.36
N MET A 233 -3.49 -0.66 13.16
CA MET A 233 -4.89 -0.80 13.55
C MET A 233 -5.83 -0.64 12.36
N PHE A 234 -5.49 0.21 11.39
CA PHE A 234 -6.25 0.34 10.15
C PHE A 234 -6.23 -0.96 9.33
N ALA A 235 -5.09 -1.65 9.29
CA ALA A 235 -4.99 -2.98 8.68
C ALA A 235 -5.74 -4.03 9.50
N THR A 236 -5.58 -4.02 10.82
CA THR A 236 -6.12 -5.05 11.71
C THR A 236 -7.64 -5.01 11.82
N ALA A 237 -8.21 -3.80 11.86
CA ALA A 237 -9.65 -3.57 11.75
C ALA A 237 -10.20 -3.86 10.33
N THR A 238 -9.36 -4.36 9.41
CA THR A 238 -9.74 -4.77 8.05
C THR A 238 -10.19 -3.59 7.17
N CYS A 239 -9.88 -2.34 7.55
CA CYS A 239 -10.28 -1.15 6.81
C CYS A 239 -9.68 -1.15 5.40
N TYR A 240 -8.41 -1.53 5.25
CA TYR A 240 -7.74 -1.67 3.95
C TYR A 240 -8.39 -2.69 3.00
N ALA A 241 -9.24 -3.61 3.48
CA ALA A 241 -9.91 -4.57 2.60
C ALA A 241 -10.94 -3.89 1.70
N CYS A 242 -11.55 -2.81 2.20
CA CYS A 242 -12.59 -2.09 1.49
C CYS A 242 -12.16 -0.68 1.08
N HIS A 243 -11.38 0.00 1.91
CA HIS A 243 -11.01 1.40 1.71
C HIS A 243 -9.58 1.56 1.21
N ARG A 244 -9.42 2.59 0.39
CA ARG A 244 -8.10 3.10 0.02
C ARG A 244 -7.67 4.14 1.05
N PHE A 245 -6.41 4.12 1.45
CA PHE A 245 -5.82 5.12 2.32
C PHE A 245 -4.34 5.28 2.01
N ASN A 246 -3.89 6.50 1.75
CA ASN A 246 -2.52 6.83 1.39
C ASN A 246 -1.97 5.90 0.29
N GLU A 247 -2.75 5.78 -0.80
CA GLU A 247 -2.50 4.92 -1.96
C GLU A 247 -2.60 3.40 -1.76
N GLU A 248 -2.76 2.92 -0.52
CA GLU A 248 -2.85 1.50 -0.14
C GLU A 248 -4.30 1.03 0.04
N GLY A 249 -4.58 -0.28 -0.09
CA GLY A 249 -5.89 -0.87 0.21
C GLY A 249 -6.85 -1.04 -0.97
N GLY A 250 -8.13 -1.27 -0.66
CA GLY A 250 -9.20 -1.64 -1.59
C GLY A 250 -9.98 -0.46 -2.17
N GLY A 251 -10.68 -0.69 -3.29
CA GLY A 251 -11.52 0.32 -3.96
C GLY A 251 -13.03 0.06 -3.85
N ILE A 252 -13.45 -0.68 -2.83
CA ILE A 252 -14.87 -1.00 -2.60
C ILE A 252 -15.57 0.20 -1.99
N GLY A 253 -15.06 0.67 -0.86
CA GLY A 253 -15.51 1.84 -0.14
C GLY A 253 -14.85 3.14 -0.66
N PRO A 254 -15.21 4.29 -0.08
CA PRO A 254 -14.57 5.56 -0.37
C PRO A 254 -13.09 5.56 0.00
N ASP A 255 -12.31 6.37 -0.72
CA ASP A 255 -10.94 6.68 -0.34
C ASP A 255 -10.95 7.56 0.92
N LEU A 256 -10.34 7.05 1.99
CA LEU A 256 -10.32 7.69 3.30
C LEU A 256 -9.12 8.62 3.49
N THR A 257 -8.20 8.73 2.52
CA THR A 257 -7.01 9.59 2.62
C THR A 257 -7.35 11.04 2.94
N SER A 258 -8.52 11.52 2.46
CA SER A 258 -8.97 12.90 2.70
C SER A 258 -9.97 13.06 3.84
N ALA A 259 -10.29 11.98 4.57
CA ALA A 259 -11.37 11.97 5.57
C ALA A 259 -11.14 12.98 6.70
N GLY A 260 -9.91 13.11 7.19
CA GLY A 260 -9.56 14.07 8.24
C GLY A 260 -9.75 15.55 7.89
N GLY A 261 -9.92 15.89 6.61
CA GLY A 261 -10.28 17.25 6.20
C GLY A 261 -11.79 17.49 6.09
N LYS A 262 -12.62 16.45 6.21
CA LYS A 262 -14.06 16.49 5.94
C LYS A 262 -14.90 16.16 7.18
N PHE A 263 -14.39 15.32 8.07
CA PHE A 263 -15.11 14.80 9.23
C PHE A 263 -14.42 15.24 10.52
N SER A 264 -15.20 15.58 11.54
CA SER A 264 -14.66 15.71 12.88
C SER A 264 -14.30 14.32 13.44
N PRO A 265 -13.48 14.24 14.52
CA PRO A 265 -13.22 12.97 15.19
C PRO A 265 -14.50 12.24 15.62
N HIS A 266 -15.53 12.99 16.01
CA HIS A 266 -16.83 12.43 16.39
C HIS A 266 -17.55 11.81 15.20
N ASP A 267 -17.67 12.54 14.08
CA ASP A 267 -18.36 12.06 12.88
C ASP A 267 -17.66 10.83 12.29
N LEU A 268 -16.33 10.82 12.31
CA LEU A 268 -15.53 9.69 11.85
C LEU A 268 -15.76 8.47 12.74
N LEU A 269 -15.75 8.63 14.06
CA LEU A 269 -16.02 7.55 14.99
C LEU A 269 -17.45 7.01 14.83
N GLU A 270 -18.44 7.89 14.69
CA GLU A 270 -19.84 7.51 14.47
C GLU A 270 -19.98 6.69 13.19
N SER A 271 -19.32 7.11 12.10
CA SER A 271 -19.31 6.37 10.84
C SER A 271 -18.71 4.95 10.97
N ILE A 272 -17.82 4.74 11.93
CA ILE A 272 -17.19 3.43 12.17
C ILE A 272 -18.04 2.55 13.09
N ILE A 273 -18.60 3.11 14.17
CA ILE A 273 -19.43 2.38 15.14
C ILE A 273 -20.82 2.09 14.58
N GLU A 274 -21.40 3.05 13.88
CA GLU A 274 -22.78 3.05 13.38
C GLU A 274 -22.84 3.26 11.85
N PRO A 275 -22.20 2.39 11.04
CA PRO A 275 -22.00 2.62 9.60
C PRO A 275 -23.30 2.67 8.77
N SER A 276 -24.44 2.29 9.36
CA SER A 276 -25.75 2.32 8.70
C SER A 276 -26.57 3.59 9.01
N ASN A 277 -26.09 4.48 9.88
CA ASN A 277 -26.78 5.74 10.19
C ASN A 277 -26.82 6.68 8.98
N GLU A 278 -25.70 6.77 8.27
CA GLU A 278 -25.59 7.52 7.03
C GLU A 278 -24.89 6.68 5.96
N ILE A 279 -25.60 6.40 4.87
CA ILE A 279 -25.09 5.62 3.75
C ILE A 279 -25.07 6.52 2.52
N SER A 280 -23.88 6.82 2.01
CA SER A 280 -23.74 7.57 0.76
C SER A 280 -24.38 6.82 -0.41
N ASP A 281 -25.19 7.51 -1.22
CA ASP A 281 -25.82 6.97 -2.44
C ASP A 281 -24.82 6.29 -3.39
N GLN A 282 -23.57 6.77 -3.41
CA GLN A 282 -22.50 6.21 -4.25
C GLN A 282 -22.05 4.81 -3.81
N TYR A 283 -22.21 4.49 -2.52
CA TYR A 283 -21.73 3.25 -1.90
C TYR A 283 -22.86 2.37 -1.36
N GLY A 284 -24.09 2.88 -1.34
CA GLY A 284 -25.29 2.14 -0.96
C GLY A 284 -25.54 0.92 -1.84
N SER A 285 -26.06 -0.14 -1.22
CA SER A 285 -26.57 -1.31 -1.95
C SER A 285 -28.04 -1.16 -2.31
N ILE A 286 -28.47 -1.93 -3.29
CA ILE A 286 -29.87 -2.09 -3.65
C ILE A 286 -30.28 -3.54 -3.42
N THR A 287 -31.47 -3.72 -2.84
CA THR A 287 -32.16 -5.00 -2.79
C THR A 287 -33.00 -5.15 -4.04
N PHE A 288 -32.66 -6.11 -4.89
CA PHE A 288 -33.45 -6.50 -6.06
C PHE A 288 -34.32 -7.70 -5.71
N THR A 289 -35.63 -7.55 -5.80
CA THR A 289 -36.57 -8.67 -5.73
C THR A 289 -36.86 -9.14 -7.14
N LEU A 290 -36.58 -10.42 -7.43
CA LEU A 290 -36.83 -11.02 -8.73
C LEU A 290 -38.25 -11.60 -8.81
N LYS A 291 -38.76 -11.78 -10.03
CA LYS A 291 -40.09 -12.36 -10.31
C LYS A 291 -40.26 -13.78 -9.77
N ASN A 292 -39.15 -14.52 -9.64
CA ASN A 292 -39.14 -15.85 -9.04
C ASN A 292 -39.09 -15.85 -7.49
N GLY A 293 -39.16 -14.67 -6.86
CA GLY A 293 -39.14 -14.50 -5.41
C GLY A 293 -37.74 -14.44 -4.77
N LYS A 294 -36.67 -14.68 -5.55
CA LYS A 294 -35.30 -14.53 -5.05
C LYS A 294 -34.97 -13.05 -4.82
N GLN A 295 -34.29 -12.76 -3.72
CA GLN A 295 -33.70 -11.45 -3.48
C GLN A 295 -32.20 -11.47 -3.74
N VAL A 296 -31.70 -10.41 -4.37
CA VAL A 296 -30.27 -10.18 -4.58
C VAL A 296 -29.94 -8.81 -4.02
N ILE A 297 -29.06 -8.77 -3.01
CA ILE A 297 -28.59 -7.53 -2.40
C ILE A 297 -27.17 -7.28 -2.85
N GLY A 298 -26.88 -6.08 -3.32
CA GLY A 298 -25.52 -5.69 -3.63
C GLY A 298 -25.40 -4.30 -4.24
N ARG A 299 -24.16 -3.88 -4.46
CA ARG A 299 -23.87 -2.59 -5.09
C ARG A 299 -23.95 -2.69 -6.60
N ILE A 300 -24.56 -1.70 -7.23
CA ILE A 300 -24.59 -1.60 -8.68
C ILE A 300 -23.17 -1.31 -9.20
N ALA A 301 -22.66 -2.17 -10.07
CA ALA A 301 -21.44 -1.90 -10.84
C ALA A 301 -21.77 -1.36 -12.24
N ASN A 302 -22.86 -1.82 -12.85
CA ASN A 302 -23.29 -1.38 -14.16
C ASN A 302 -24.79 -1.65 -14.37
N LEU A 303 -25.55 -0.66 -14.84
CA LEU A 303 -26.98 -0.77 -15.22
C LEU A 303 -27.22 -0.74 -16.73
N LYS A 304 -26.17 -0.91 -17.56
CA LYS A 304 -26.29 -0.73 -19.01
C LYS A 304 -26.87 -1.97 -19.68
N GLY A 305 -27.93 -1.76 -20.46
CA GLY A 305 -28.59 -2.78 -21.27
C GLY A 305 -29.54 -3.65 -20.45
N ASP A 306 -29.77 -4.88 -20.93
CA ASP A 306 -30.71 -5.82 -20.32
C ASP A 306 -30.12 -6.62 -19.16
N ASP A 307 -28.81 -6.46 -18.89
CA ASP A 307 -28.06 -7.20 -17.88
C ASP A 307 -27.43 -6.25 -16.86
N TYR A 308 -28.01 -6.16 -15.67
CA TYR A 308 -27.44 -5.44 -14.55
C TYR A 308 -26.31 -6.27 -13.93
N ARG A 309 -25.17 -5.62 -13.66
CA ARG A 309 -24.02 -6.23 -12.99
C ARG A 309 -23.95 -5.72 -11.56
N ILE A 310 -24.13 -6.63 -10.61
CA ILE A 310 -24.25 -6.33 -9.19
C ILE A 310 -23.08 -6.98 -8.44
N ILE A 311 -22.40 -6.19 -7.62
CA ILE A 311 -21.38 -6.67 -6.67
C ILE A 311 -22.12 -7.19 -5.44
N THR A 312 -22.25 -8.50 -5.33
CA THR A 312 -22.91 -9.19 -4.21
C THR A 312 -21.94 -9.68 -3.14
N ASP A 313 -20.64 -9.75 -3.47
CA ASP A 313 -19.56 -10.09 -2.56
C ASP A 313 -18.49 -8.99 -2.60
N LEU A 314 -18.33 -8.27 -1.49
CA LEU A 314 -17.37 -7.18 -1.35
C LEU A 314 -15.92 -7.65 -1.37
N MET A 315 -15.69 -8.91 -1.00
CA MET A 315 -14.36 -9.52 -1.02
C MET A 315 -14.02 -10.10 -2.40
N ALA A 316 -14.99 -10.11 -3.33
CA ALA A 316 -14.83 -10.54 -4.71
C ALA A 316 -15.56 -9.61 -5.70
N PRO A 317 -15.22 -8.31 -5.76
CA PRO A 317 -15.94 -7.34 -6.60
C PRO A 317 -15.96 -7.68 -8.09
N SER A 318 -14.95 -8.40 -8.58
CA SER A 318 -14.88 -8.85 -9.97
C SER A 318 -15.84 -10.01 -10.28
N ALA A 319 -16.29 -10.76 -9.26
CA ALA A 319 -17.24 -11.86 -9.38
C ALA A 319 -18.69 -11.34 -9.33
N MET A 320 -19.02 -10.40 -10.22
CA MET A 320 -20.34 -9.76 -10.25
C MET A 320 -21.45 -10.76 -10.61
N THR A 321 -22.57 -10.65 -9.90
CA THR A 321 -23.81 -11.32 -10.25
C THR A 321 -24.49 -10.57 -11.40
N ILE A 322 -24.91 -11.29 -12.43
CA ILE A 322 -25.69 -10.73 -13.54
C ILE A 322 -27.18 -10.94 -13.26
N ILE A 323 -27.96 -9.86 -13.31
CA ILE A 323 -29.41 -9.89 -13.18
C ILE A 323 -30.02 -9.34 -14.48
N LYS A 324 -30.89 -10.11 -15.12
CA LYS A 324 -31.65 -9.60 -16.26
C LYS A 324 -32.70 -8.60 -15.79
N THR A 325 -32.80 -7.46 -16.44
CA THR A 325 -33.79 -6.41 -16.13
C THR A 325 -35.21 -6.94 -16.23
N SER A 326 -35.46 -7.84 -17.20
CA SER A 326 -36.75 -8.53 -17.37
C SER A 326 -37.18 -9.36 -16.17
N ASP A 327 -36.23 -9.80 -15.34
CA ASP A 327 -36.48 -10.69 -14.21
C ASP A 327 -36.69 -9.92 -12.91
N ILE A 328 -36.44 -8.60 -12.91
CA ILE A 328 -36.63 -7.73 -11.75
C ILE A 328 -38.13 -7.45 -11.56
N LYS A 329 -38.62 -7.69 -10.35
CA LYS A 329 -39.98 -7.35 -9.89
C LYS A 329 -39.98 -5.97 -9.21
N SER A 330 -39.00 -5.70 -8.36
CA SER A 330 -38.81 -4.41 -7.69
C SER A 330 -37.35 -4.24 -7.25
N SER A 331 -36.96 -3.00 -6.99
CA SER A 331 -35.65 -2.64 -6.45
C SER A 331 -35.77 -1.50 -5.45
N GLU A 332 -35.13 -1.60 -4.30
CA GLU A 332 -35.14 -0.57 -3.25
C GLU A 332 -33.77 -0.42 -2.58
N PRO A 333 -33.36 0.80 -2.17
CA PRO A 333 -32.14 0.99 -1.39
C PRO A 333 -32.16 0.19 -0.08
N THR A 334 -31.02 -0.39 0.30
CA THR A 334 -30.88 -1.04 1.61
C THR A 334 -30.85 -0.03 2.75
N LYS A 335 -31.35 -0.42 3.93
CA LYS A 335 -31.18 0.32 5.19
C LYS A 335 -29.89 -0.03 5.93
N PHE A 336 -29.17 -1.06 5.47
CA PHE A 336 -27.97 -1.57 6.11
C PHE A 336 -26.74 -1.29 5.25
N SER A 337 -25.71 -0.75 5.87
CA SER A 337 -24.43 -0.52 5.21
C SER A 337 -23.73 -1.82 4.87
N MET A 338 -22.92 -1.74 3.82
CA MET A 338 -21.98 -2.79 3.43
C MET A 338 -20.74 -2.83 4.32
N MET A 339 -20.45 -1.73 5.04
CA MET A 339 -19.42 -1.70 6.07
C MET A 339 -19.90 -2.46 7.31
N PRO A 340 -19.19 -3.52 7.75
CA PRO A 340 -19.60 -4.28 8.93
C PRO A 340 -19.52 -3.43 10.20
N PRO A 341 -20.46 -3.57 11.16
CA PRO A 341 -20.31 -2.99 12.49
C PRO A 341 -19.28 -3.77 13.32
N GLY A 342 -18.81 -3.17 14.42
CA GLY A 342 -17.96 -3.84 15.41
C GLY A 342 -16.49 -4.04 14.98
N LEU A 343 -16.02 -3.28 13.99
CA LEU A 343 -14.63 -3.33 13.51
C LEU A 343 -13.60 -2.98 14.60
N LEU A 344 -14.02 -2.19 15.61
CA LEU A 344 -13.16 -1.76 16.72
C LEU A 344 -13.16 -2.75 17.90
N ASN A 345 -13.96 -3.82 17.86
CA ASN A 345 -14.24 -4.64 19.05
C ASN A 345 -13.03 -5.41 19.60
N MET A 346 -11.94 -5.46 18.84
CA MET A 346 -10.68 -6.10 19.20
C MET A 346 -9.59 -5.10 19.57
N LEU A 347 -9.88 -3.80 19.50
CA LEU A 347 -8.94 -2.72 19.78
C LEU A 347 -9.13 -2.19 21.21
N GLU A 348 -8.02 -1.84 21.85
CA GLU A 348 -8.00 -1.11 23.12
C GLU A 348 -8.20 0.40 22.90
N ASP A 349 -8.39 1.17 23.98
CA ASP A 349 -8.65 2.62 23.90
C ASP A 349 -7.57 3.37 23.10
N ASP A 350 -6.29 3.12 23.42
CA ASP A 350 -5.16 3.75 22.71
C ASP A 350 -5.05 3.28 21.26
N ASP A 351 -5.32 2.01 20.97
CA ASP A 351 -5.34 1.47 19.60
C ASP A 351 -6.41 2.20 18.74
N ILE A 352 -7.57 2.51 19.33
CA ILE A 352 -8.64 3.26 18.65
C ILE A 352 -8.24 4.71 18.44
N LEU A 353 -7.62 5.36 19.44
CA LEU A 353 -7.18 6.74 19.32
C LEU A 353 -6.05 6.89 18.27
N ASP A 354 -5.10 5.96 18.25
CA ASP A 354 -4.05 5.92 17.24
C ASP A 354 -4.61 5.68 15.83
N LEU A 355 -5.61 4.79 15.70
CA LEU A 355 -6.33 4.57 14.44
C LEU A 355 -7.02 5.84 13.94
N LEU A 356 -7.75 6.54 14.82
CA LEU A 356 -8.41 7.79 14.46
C LEU A 356 -7.38 8.86 14.10
N ALA A 357 -6.29 8.99 14.87
CA ALA A 357 -5.21 9.92 14.58
C ALA A 357 -4.55 9.65 13.23
N TYR A 358 -4.33 8.38 12.87
CA TYR A 358 -3.82 7.97 11.56
C TYR A 358 -4.74 8.42 10.41
N ILE A 359 -6.06 8.25 10.55
CA ILE A 359 -7.02 8.67 9.52
C ILE A 359 -7.11 10.21 9.45
N LEU A 360 -7.17 10.88 10.60
CA LEU A 360 -7.32 12.34 10.70
C LEU A 360 -6.10 13.08 10.16
N SER A 361 -4.90 12.55 10.38
CA SER A 361 -3.64 13.10 9.85
C SER A 361 -3.43 12.85 8.36
N LYS A 362 -4.35 12.13 7.70
CA LYS A 362 -4.24 11.74 6.28
C LYS A 362 -3.01 10.86 6.00
N GLY A 363 -2.49 10.18 7.02
CA GLY A 363 -1.27 9.39 6.92
C GLY A 363 0.02 10.22 6.97
N ASN A 364 -0.03 11.48 7.41
CA ASN A 364 1.14 12.30 7.63
C ASN A 364 1.76 12.02 9.01
N GLU A 365 2.87 11.32 9.06
CA GLU A 365 3.60 11.00 10.30
C GLU A 365 4.09 12.26 11.05
N ASN A 366 4.28 13.39 10.36
CA ASN A 366 4.72 14.64 10.97
C ASN A 366 3.55 15.51 11.48
N ASP A 367 2.32 15.02 11.46
CA ASP A 367 1.15 15.75 11.95
C ASP A 367 1.24 16.02 13.48
N PRO A 368 0.74 17.17 13.98
CA PRO A 368 0.72 17.46 15.42
C PRO A 368 0.13 16.36 16.30
N LEU A 369 -0.78 15.54 15.77
CA LEU A 369 -1.35 14.39 16.48
C LEU A 369 -0.31 13.36 16.95
N PHE A 370 0.85 13.29 16.30
CA PHE A 370 1.94 12.36 16.65
C PHE A 370 3.13 13.06 17.34
N GLN A 371 3.06 14.38 17.49
CA GLN A 371 4.11 15.15 18.16
C GLN A 371 3.86 15.22 19.67
N LYS A 372 4.94 15.40 20.44
CA LYS A 372 4.91 15.47 21.91
C LYS A 372 4.47 16.82 22.46
#